data_AF-A0AAP6WNI8-F1
#
_entry.id   AF-A0AAP6WNI8-F1
#
_cell.length_a   1.000
_cell.length_b   1.000
_cell.length_c   1.000
_cell.angle_alpha   90.00
_cell.angle_beta   90.00
_cell.angle_gamma   90.00
#
_symmetry.space_group_name_H-M   'P 1'
#
loop_
_entity.id
_entity.type
_entity.pdbx_description
1 polymer ?
#
loop_
_entity_poly.entity_id
_entity_poly.type
_entity_poly.pdbx_seq_one_letter_code
_entity_poly.pdbx_strand_id
1 'polypeptide(L)'
;MASLDYGCIVKKNGKILNYEKHEFSHDMKRIVGFEVDEIDGREIKDYYFNFMGDEELLVCMYKNLLSIYIPKENKIVEDLGWCIQDRFGKDCYRKIVNVNGTKIDVKRLGKGYRYRVRMWYKGDLWEALYGYGVAYKTDYWYALNRGLKNYVVDWMRDK
;
A
#
# COMPACT_ATOMS: atom_id res chain seq x y z
N MET A 1 -9.89 4.43 -21.69
CA MET A 1 -8.73 3.78 -21.04
C MET A 1 -7.90 4.85 -20.33
N ALA A 2 -8.14 5.07 -19.04
CA ALA A 2 -7.31 5.97 -18.23
C ALA A 2 -6.04 5.22 -17.83
N SER A 3 -5.09 5.16 -18.74
CA SER A 3 -3.79 4.51 -18.55
C SER A 3 -2.94 5.30 -17.53
N LEU A 4 -2.79 4.71 -16.34
CA LEU A 4 -1.57 4.74 -15.53
C LEU A 4 -1.11 6.07 -14.91
N ASP A 5 -1.95 6.74 -14.12
CA ASP A 5 -1.49 7.86 -13.28
C ASP A 5 -1.02 7.43 -11.86
N TYR A 6 -1.11 6.14 -11.51
CA TYR A 6 -1.09 5.70 -10.12
C TYR A 6 -0.42 4.34 -9.94
N GLY A 7 0.45 4.24 -8.94
CA GLY A 7 1.16 3.02 -8.61
C GLY A 7 1.33 2.85 -7.11
N CYS A 8 1.72 1.65 -6.71
CA CYS A 8 2.18 1.34 -5.37
C CYS A 8 3.43 0.49 -5.53
N ILE A 9 4.45 0.69 -4.72
CA ILE A 9 5.68 -0.12 -4.67
C ILE A 9 5.66 -0.87 -3.36
N VAL A 10 5.72 -2.19 -3.40
CA VAL A 10 5.65 -3.08 -2.25
C VAL A 10 7.01 -3.73 -2.03
N LYS A 11 7.46 -3.71 -0.78
CA LYS A 11 8.64 -4.41 -0.27
C LYS A 11 8.23 -5.46 0.75
N LYS A 12 8.94 -6.58 0.74
CA LYS A 12 8.97 -7.54 1.84
C LYS A 12 10.42 -7.78 2.23
N ASN A 13 10.73 -7.52 3.50
CA ASN A 13 12.08 -7.64 4.06
C ASN A 13 13.14 -6.91 3.21
N GLY A 14 12.83 -5.69 2.78
CA GLY A 14 13.72 -4.85 1.98
C GLY A 14 13.70 -5.10 0.48
N LYS A 15 13.24 -6.28 0.03
CA LYS A 15 13.15 -6.65 -1.39
C LYS A 15 11.85 -6.15 -2.02
N ILE A 16 11.95 -5.44 -3.14
CA ILE A 16 10.80 -5.02 -3.94
C ILE A 16 10.14 -6.25 -4.59
N LEU A 17 8.82 -6.39 -4.48
CA LEU A 17 8.05 -7.53 -5.00
C LEU A 17 7.34 -7.24 -6.33
N ASN A 18 7.07 -5.98 -6.61
CA ASN A 18 6.35 -5.51 -7.78
C ASN A 18 7.27 -4.62 -8.64
N TYR A 19 7.02 -4.46 -9.94
CA TYR A 19 7.90 -3.79 -10.93
C TYR A 19 9.10 -4.55 -11.52
N GLU A 20 9.16 -5.90 -11.48
CA GLU A 20 10.21 -6.64 -12.23
C GLU A 20 10.23 -6.34 -13.75
N LYS A 21 9.15 -5.75 -14.30
CA LYS A 21 9.03 -5.33 -15.71
C LYS A 21 8.52 -3.89 -15.91
N HIS A 22 8.58 -3.05 -14.88
CA HIS A 22 7.93 -1.73 -14.88
C HIS A 22 6.39 -1.75 -15.07
N GLU A 23 5.76 -2.91 -14.85
CA GLU A 23 4.30 -3.05 -14.84
C GLU A 23 3.73 -2.41 -13.56
N PHE A 24 2.52 -1.83 -13.66
CA PHE A 24 1.85 -1.16 -12.54
C PHE A 24 0.78 -2.03 -11.87
N SER A 25 0.22 -2.98 -12.63
CA SER A 25 -0.67 -4.02 -12.14
C SER A 25 0.14 -5.30 -11.96
N HIS A 26 -0.13 -5.99 -10.87
CA HIS A 26 0.47 -7.27 -10.57
C HIS A 26 -0.59 -8.23 -10.11
N ASP A 27 -0.46 -9.47 -10.56
CA ASP A 27 -1.24 -10.58 -10.07
C ASP A 27 -1.09 -10.68 -8.54
N MET A 28 -2.21 -10.68 -7.83
CA MET A 28 -2.27 -10.82 -6.37
C MET A 28 -1.52 -12.09 -5.93
N LYS A 29 -1.71 -13.20 -6.65
CA LYS A 29 -1.05 -14.48 -6.37
C LYS A 29 0.47 -14.37 -6.42
N ARG A 30 1.00 -13.51 -7.29
CA ARG A 30 2.45 -13.29 -7.41
C ARG A 30 3.00 -12.52 -6.21
N ILE A 31 2.24 -11.59 -5.62
CA ILE A 31 2.70 -10.77 -4.50
C ILE A 31 2.52 -11.49 -3.16
N VAL A 32 1.33 -12.06 -2.93
CA VAL A 32 0.95 -12.61 -1.62
C VAL A 32 0.71 -14.13 -1.62
N GLY A 33 0.82 -14.81 -2.77
CA GLY A 33 0.75 -16.27 -2.87
C GLY A 33 -0.65 -16.87 -3.00
N PHE A 34 -1.70 -16.05 -2.92
CA PHE A 34 -3.10 -16.47 -3.01
C PHE A 34 -3.93 -15.44 -3.76
N GLU A 35 -5.19 -15.78 -4.03
CA GLU A 35 -6.15 -14.87 -4.66
C GLU A 35 -7.50 -14.89 -3.94
N VAL A 36 -8.17 -13.75 -3.96
CA VAL A 36 -9.56 -13.60 -3.53
C VAL A 36 -10.24 -12.59 -4.46
N ASP A 37 -11.44 -12.91 -4.94
CA ASP A 37 -12.14 -12.04 -5.88
C ASP A 37 -12.98 -10.98 -5.14
N GLU A 38 -13.59 -11.35 -4.02
CA GLU A 38 -14.48 -10.50 -3.24
C GLU A 38 -14.27 -10.72 -1.73
N ILE A 39 -14.36 -9.64 -0.94
CA ILE A 39 -14.48 -9.71 0.52
C ILE A 39 -15.63 -8.80 0.97
N ASP A 40 -16.58 -9.34 1.74
CA ASP A 40 -17.72 -8.60 2.29
C ASP A 40 -18.50 -7.79 1.23
N GLY A 41 -18.80 -8.42 0.08
CA GLY A 41 -19.51 -7.76 -1.03
C GLY A 41 -18.67 -6.76 -1.83
N ARG A 42 -17.36 -6.65 -1.56
CA ARG A 42 -16.45 -5.73 -2.26
C ARG A 42 -15.45 -6.49 -3.12
N GLU A 43 -15.50 -6.24 -4.42
CA GLU A 43 -14.50 -6.72 -5.38
C GLU A 43 -13.09 -6.26 -4.98
N ILE A 44 -12.15 -7.19 -4.92
CA ILE A 44 -10.76 -6.93 -4.51
C ILE A 44 -9.86 -6.77 -5.72
N LYS A 45 -9.90 -7.70 -6.68
CA LYS A 45 -8.99 -7.72 -7.84
C LYS A 45 -9.16 -6.52 -8.77
N ASP A 46 -10.39 -6.06 -8.97
CA ASP A 46 -10.68 -4.95 -9.89
C ASP A 46 -10.58 -3.58 -9.20
N TYR A 47 -10.66 -3.57 -7.86
CA TYR A 47 -10.62 -2.34 -7.07
C TYR A 47 -9.20 -2.00 -6.57
N TYR A 48 -8.37 -3.02 -6.30
CA TYR A 48 -7.02 -2.86 -5.77
C TYR A 48 -5.97 -3.47 -6.69
N PHE A 49 -4.80 -2.85 -6.77
CA PHE A 49 -3.72 -3.31 -7.66
C PHE A 49 -2.48 -3.82 -6.93
N ASN A 50 -2.39 -3.60 -5.62
CA ASN A 50 -1.22 -3.96 -4.84
C ASN A 50 -1.62 -4.46 -3.45
N PHE A 51 -0.85 -5.42 -2.95
CA PHE A 51 -1.25 -6.27 -1.84
C PHE A 51 -0.07 -6.49 -0.88
N MET A 52 -0.34 -6.68 0.41
CA MET A 52 0.62 -7.15 1.40
C MET A 52 -0.07 -8.13 2.34
N GLY A 53 0.67 -9.12 2.83
CA GLY A 53 0.17 -10.08 3.81
C GLY A 53 -0.12 -11.45 3.21
N ASP A 54 -1.18 -12.11 3.69
CA ASP A 54 -1.58 -13.47 3.33
C ASP A 54 -3.09 -13.68 3.56
N GLU A 55 -3.55 -14.94 3.55
CA GLU A 55 -4.95 -15.31 3.77
C GLU A 55 -5.52 -14.92 5.14
N GLU A 56 -4.68 -14.63 6.14
CA GLU A 56 -5.11 -14.26 7.49
C GLU A 56 -5.19 -12.75 7.69
N LEU A 57 -4.39 -11.98 6.96
CA LEU A 57 -4.41 -10.54 7.01
C LEU A 57 -3.93 -9.98 5.68
N LEU A 58 -4.80 -9.22 5.01
CA LEU A 58 -4.53 -8.68 3.70
C LEU A 58 -4.67 -7.15 3.73
N VAL A 59 -3.64 -6.45 3.29
CA VAL A 59 -3.67 -5.00 3.06
C VAL A 59 -3.70 -4.74 1.57
N CYS A 60 -4.77 -4.11 1.09
CA CYS A 60 -4.96 -3.79 -0.31
C CYS A 60 -4.80 -2.29 -0.55
N MET A 61 -4.15 -1.92 -1.64
CA MET A 61 -3.83 -0.52 -1.96
C MET A 61 -4.11 -0.20 -3.43
N TYR A 62 -4.69 0.97 -3.65
CA TYR A 62 -4.84 1.58 -4.97
C TYR A 62 -4.93 3.10 -4.85
N LYS A 63 -4.11 3.84 -5.61
CA LYS A 63 -3.97 5.29 -5.47
C LYS A 63 -3.70 5.67 -4.02
N ASN A 64 -4.55 6.48 -3.41
CA ASN A 64 -4.54 6.89 -2.01
C ASN A 64 -5.41 6.01 -1.09
N LEU A 65 -6.07 4.99 -1.66
CA LEU A 65 -6.92 4.05 -0.93
C LEU A 65 -6.07 2.96 -0.27
N LEU A 66 -6.43 2.63 0.97
CA LEU A 66 -5.89 1.49 1.70
C LEU A 66 -6.99 0.86 2.52
N SER A 67 -7.21 -0.44 2.32
CA SER A 67 -8.14 -1.24 3.12
C SER A 67 -7.42 -2.45 3.70
N ILE A 68 -7.85 -2.85 4.90
CA ILE A 68 -7.31 -3.97 5.66
C ILE A 68 -8.42 -4.99 5.86
N TYR A 69 -8.16 -6.21 5.44
CA TYR A 69 -9.10 -7.32 5.42
C TYR A 69 -8.56 -8.50 6.23
N ILE A 70 -9.48 -9.30 6.75
CA ILE A 70 -9.21 -10.67 7.21
C ILE A 70 -9.94 -11.60 6.24
N PRO A 71 -9.26 -12.11 5.19
CA PRO A 71 -9.90 -12.92 4.15
C PRO A 71 -10.60 -14.17 4.70
N LYS A 72 -9.98 -14.89 5.64
CA LYS A 72 -10.58 -16.08 6.29
C LYS A 72 -11.90 -15.79 7.01
N GLU A 73 -12.13 -14.56 7.46
CA GLU A 73 -13.37 -14.14 8.12
C GLU A 73 -14.34 -13.44 7.17
N ASN A 74 -13.98 -13.30 5.89
CA ASN A 74 -14.70 -12.50 4.90
C ASN A 74 -15.03 -11.08 5.42
N LYS A 75 -14.05 -10.42 6.05
CA LYS A 75 -14.29 -9.20 6.84
C LYS A 75 -13.38 -8.05 6.48
N ILE A 76 -13.96 -6.86 6.37
CA ILE A 76 -13.23 -5.58 6.34
C ILE A 76 -12.98 -5.12 7.77
N VAL A 77 -11.71 -4.90 8.13
CA VAL A 77 -11.33 -4.46 9.48
C VAL A 77 -11.14 -2.96 9.54
N GLU A 78 -10.61 -2.38 8.48
CA GLU A 78 -10.35 -0.94 8.40
C GLU A 78 -10.33 -0.51 6.94
N ASP A 79 -10.97 0.63 6.65
CA ASP A 79 -10.97 1.26 5.34
C ASP A 79 -10.57 2.73 5.53
N LEU A 80 -9.42 3.10 4.99
CA LEU A 80 -8.88 4.45 5.14
C LEU A 80 -9.39 5.42 4.07
N GLY A 81 -10.20 4.96 3.11
CA GLY A 81 -10.75 5.80 2.05
C GLY A 81 -9.68 6.61 1.31
N TRP A 82 -10.05 7.82 0.86
CA TRP A 82 -9.17 8.70 0.07
C TRP A 82 -8.06 9.38 0.90
N CYS A 83 -8.19 9.44 2.21
CA CYS A 83 -7.18 10.02 3.07
C CYS A 83 -7.19 9.39 4.45
N ILE A 84 -6.01 9.23 5.04
CA ILE A 84 -5.94 8.77 6.42
C ILE A 84 -6.56 9.83 7.33
N GLN A 85 -7.56 9.41 8.10
CA GLN A 85 -8.26 10.26 9.05
C GLN A 85 -7.94 9.84 10.49
N ASP A 86 -7.95 10.81 11.40
CA ASP A 86 -7.94 10.52 12.83
C ASP A 86 -9.30 9.95 13.29
N ARG A 87 -9.43 9.66 14.59
CA ARG A 87 -10.67 9.12 15.18
C ARG A 87 -11.89 10.06 15.07
N PHE A 88 -11.69 11.32 14.68
CA PHE A 88 -12.73 12.32 14.51
C PHE A 88 -13.04 12.58 13.03
N GLY A 89 -12.51 11.78 12.11
CA GLY A 89 -12.68 11.97 10.67
C GLY A 89 -11.85 13.10 10.09
N LYS A 90 -10.91 13.68 10.85
CA LYS A 90 -10.06 14.77 10.36
C LYS A 90 -8.86 14.21 9.65
N ASP A 91 -8.52 14.83 8.51
CA ASP A 91 -7.34 14.49 7.75
C ASP A 91 -6.08 14.55 8.63
N CYS A 92 -5.30 13.46 8.64
CA CYS A 92 -4.15 13.34 9.52
C CYS A 92 -2.90 12.91 8.75
N TYR A 93 -1.74 13.08 9.40
CA TYR A 93 -0.45 12.76 8.76
C TYR A 93 0.00 11.31 9.04
N ARG A 94 -0.60 10.65 10.02
CA ARG A 94 -0.22 9.29 10.44
C ARG A 94 -1.39 8.60 11.15
N LYS A 95 -1.66 7.36 10.78
CA LYS A 95 -2.60 6.46 11.46
C LYS A 95 -1.91 5.13 11.75
N ILE A 96 -2.11 4.63 12.97
CA ILE A 96 -1.65 3.30 13.37
C ILE A 96 -2.88 2.44 13.59
N VAL A 97 -2.95 1.32 12.87
CA VAL A 97 -4.01 0.32 12.99
C VAL A 97 -3.40 -0.93 13.59
N ASN A 98 -4.05 -1.51 14.59
CA ASN A 98 -3.63 -2.78 15.19
C ASN A 98 -4.70 -3.83 14.90
N VAL A 99 -4.30 -4.93 14.26
CA VAL A 99 -5.19 -6.04 13.89
C VAL A 99 -4.54 -7.34 14.36
N ASN A 100 -5.17 -8.07 15.28
CA ASN A 100 -4.67 -9.36 15.79
C ASN A 100 -3.18 -9.32 16.21
N GLY A 101 -2.77 -8.27 16.93
CA GLY A 101 -1.38 -8.07 17.35
C GLY A 101 -0.43 -7.56 16.25
N THR A 102 -0.89 -7.45 15.02
CA THR A 102 -0.15 -6.88 13.89
C THR A 102 -0.30 -5.37 13.86
N LYS A 103 0.83 -4.66 13.81
CA LYS A 103 0.86 -3.20 13.71
C LYS A 103 1.00 -2.77 12.25
N ILE A 104 0.09 -1.90 11.80
CA ILE A 104 0.11 -1.27 10.48
C ILE A 104 0.24 0.25 10.67
N ASP A 105 1.37 0.82 10.26
CA ASP A 105 1.72 2.24 10.40
C ASP A 105 1.65 2.95 9.05
N VAL A 106 0.59 3.70 8.83
CA VAL A 106 0.35 4.49 7.61
C VAL A 106 0.73 5.94 7.87
N LYS A 107 1.60 6.50 7.04
CA LYS A 107 2.11 7.86 7.17
C LYS A 107 2.08 8.58 5.83
N ARG A 108 1.52 9.79 5.79
CA ARG A 108 1.57 10.64 4.60
C ARG A 108 3.00 11.10 4.30
N LEU A 109 3.30 11.27 3.02
CA LEU A 109 4.56 11.75 2.48
C LEU A 109 4.38 13.14 1.86
N GLY A 110 4.59 14.17 2.68
CA GLY A 110 4.48 15.56 2.28
C GLY A 110 3.03 16.03 2.12
N LYS A 111 2.81 17.03 1.27
CA LYS A 111 1.49 17.63 1.04
C LYS A 111 0.63 16.88 0.01
N GLY A 112 1.22 15.94 -0.74
CA GLY A 112 0.48 15.13 -1.71
C GLY A 112 -0.24 13.95 -1.06
N TYR A 113 -1.17 13.34 -1.79
CA TYR A 113 -1.83 12.09 -1.42
C TYR A 113 -0.94 10.88 -1.72
N ARG A 114 0.26 10.90 -1.11
CA ARG A 114 1.25 9.82 -1.14
C ARG A 114 1.49 9.36 0.27
N TYR A 115 1.68 8.08 0.43
CA TYR A 115 1.71 7.44 1.72
C TYR A 115 2.77 6.35 1.74
N ARG A 116 3.31 6.15 2.94
CA ARG A 116 4.08 4.98 3.29
C ARG A 116 3.24 4.16 4.26
N VAL A 117 3.12 2.87 4.01
CA VAL A 117 2.63 1.90 4.99
C VAL A 117 3.77 0.98 5.41
N ARG A 118 3.82 0.63 6.69
CA ARG A 118 4.69 -0.42 7.24
C ARG A 118 3.85 -1.39 8.06
N MET A 119 4.00 -2.68 7.81
CA MET A 119 3.29 -3.75 8.50
C MET A 119 4.30 -4.77 9.00
N TRP A 120 4.32 -5.00 10.32
CA TRP A 120 5.17 -6.00 10.97
C TRP A 120 4.35 -7.24 11.24
N TYR A 121 4.51 -8.27 10.40
CA TYR A 121 3.60 -9.39 10.34
C TYR A 121 4.35 -10.71 10.19
N LYS A 122 4.10 -11.67 11.10
CA LYS A 122 4.71 -13.03 11.12
C LYS A 122 6.24 -13.04 10.97
N GLY A 123 6.92 -12.08 11.61
CA GLY A 123 8.38 -11.94 11.53
C GLY A 123 8.89 -11.20 10.29
N ASP A 124 8.03 -10.92 9.33
CA ASP A 124 8.33 -10.13 8.14
C ASP A 124 8.02 -8.64 8.34
N LEU A 125 8.83 -7.80 7.72
CA LEU A 125 8.53 -6.39 7.50
C LEU A 125 8.01 -6.20 6.07
N TRP A 126 6.72 -5.91 5.97
CA TRP A 126 6.09 -5.43 4.76
C TRP A 126 6.09 -3.92 4.74
N GLU A 127 6.42 -3.33 3.60
CA GLU A 127 6.40 -1.89 3.42
C GLU A 127 5.82 -1.56 2.05
N ALA A 128 5.13 -0.44 1.93
CA ALA A 128 4.77 0.07 0.63
C ALA A 128 4.77 1.59 0.55
N LEU A 129 5.09 2.09 -0.64
CA LEU A 129 4.84 3.46 -1.04
C LEU A 129 3.67 3.45 -2.02
N TYR A 130 2.59 4.17 -1.73
CA TYR A 130 1.39 4.19 -2.58
C TYR A 130 0.82 5.62 -2.65
N GLY A 131 0.15 5.95 -3.75
CA GLY A 131 -0.45 7.27 -3.90
C GLY A 131 -0.42 7.82 -5.31
N TYR A 132 -0.79 9.09 -5.40
CA TYR A 132 -0.79 9.86 -6.63
C TYR A 132 0.63 10.04 -7.19
N GLY A 133 0.90 9.59 -8.42
CA GLY A 133 2.21 9.74 -9.07
C GLY A 133 3.34 8.90 -8.47
N VAL A 134 3.01 7.82 -7.75
CA VAL A 134 4.00 6.84 -7.29
C VAL A 134 4.34 5.90 -8.45
N ALA A 135 5.62 5.85 -8.83
CA ALA A 135 6.17 4.99 -9.88
C ALA A 135 7.57 4.48 -9.52
N TYR A 136 8.03 3.39 -10.15
CA TYR A 136 9.38 2.86 -9.88
C TYR A 136 10.50 3.87 -10.16
N LYS A 137 10.44 4.60 -11.27
CA LYS A 137 11.38 5.70 -11.55
C LYS A 137 10.95 6.96 -10.80
N THR A 138 11.79 7.41 -9.88
CA THR A 138 11.50 8.59 -9.03
C THR A 138 11.33 9.88 -9.81
N ASP A 139 11.88 9.97 -11.02
CA ASP A 139 11.75 11.17 -11.86
C ASP A 139 10.33 11.35 -12.43
N TYR A 140 9.49 10.31 -12.38
CA TYR A 140 8.06 10.42 -12.70
C TYR A 140 7.22 10.96 -11.54
N TRP A 141 7.80 11.08 -10.34
CA TRP A 141 7.08 11.64 -9.20
C TRP A 141 7.12 13.16 -9.27
N TYR A 142 5.99 13.77 -9.64
CA TYR A 142 5.86 15.21 -9.68
C TYR A 142 5.80 15.84 -8.26
N ALA A 143 6.18 17.11 -8.14
CA ALA A 143 6.06 17.90 -6.91
C ALA A 143 6.77 17.30 -5.67
N LEU A 144 7.89 16.60 -5.87
CA LEU A 144 8.77 16.19 -4.78
C LEU A 144 9.72 17.32 -4.39
N ASN A 145 9.69 17.73 -3.11
CA ASN A 145 10.79 18.52 -2.56
C ASN A 145 12.05 17.64 -2.41
N ARG A 146 13.22 18.28 -2.32
CA ARG A 146 14.53 17.59 -2.28
C ARG A 146 14.61 16.55 -1.16
N GLY A 147 14.09 16.86 0.03
CA GLY A 147 14.11 15.94 1.17
C GLY A 147 13.28 14.68 0.94
N LEU A 148 12.08 14.82 0.37
CA LEU A 148 11.22 13.69 0.05
C LEU A 148 11.78 12.87 -1.12
N LYS A 149 12.39 13.51 -2.13
CA LYS A 149 13.07 12.79 -3.22
C LYS A 149 14.19 11.90 -2.66
N ASN A 150 15.06 12.44 -1.80
CA ASN A 150 16.13 11.66 -1.17
C ASN A 150 15.57 10.49 -0.36
N TYR A 151 14.54 10.73 0.47
CA TYR A 151 13.87 9.67 1.22
C TYR A 151 13.37 8.53 0.32
N VAL A 152 12.69 8.85 -0.78
CA VAL A 152 12.15 7.83 -1.70
C VAL A 152 13.28 7.07 -2.37
N VAL A 153 14.31 7.75 -2.88
CA VAL A 153 15.48 7.11 -3.50
C VAL A 153 16.17 6.16 -2.53
N ASP A 154 16.41 6.61 -1.29
CA ASP A 154 17.04 5.78 -0.26
C ASP A 154 16.15 4.61 0.15
N TRP A 155 14.83 4.82 0.24
CA TRP A 155 13.87 3.75 0.54
C TRP A 155 13.83 2.69 -0.56
N MET A 156 13.94 3.09 -1.83
CA MET A 156 13.91 2.17 -2.98
C MET A 156 15.14 1.27 -3.07
N ARG A 157 16.30 1.67 -2.53
CA ARG A 157 17.50 0.82 -2.52
C ARG A 157 17.23 -0.52 -1.83
N ASP A 158 17.59 -1.62 -2.48
CA ASP A 158 17.58 -2.94 -1.86
C ASP A 158 18.61 -2.97 -0.72
N LYS A 159 18.28 -3.68 0.35
CA LYS A 159 19.15 -3.90 1.51
C LYS A 159 19.46 -5.37 1.66
#